data_AF-A0A7V5W6S8-F1
#
_entry.id   AF-A0A7V5W6S8-F1
#
_cell.length_a   1.000
_cell.length_b   1.000
_cell.length_c   1.000
_cell.angle_alpha   90.00
_cell.angle_beta   90.00
_cell.angle_gamma   90.00
#
_symmetry.space_group_name_H-M   'P 1'
#
loop_
_entity.id
_entity.type
_entity.pdbx_description
1 polymer ?
#
loop_
_entity_poly.entity_id
_entity_poly.type
_entity_poly.pdbx_seq_one_letter_code
_entity_poly.pdbx_strand_id
1 'polypeptide(L)'
;QIARGTGVLGVSFLLLLASTLGVFLALRETARWRRAILLVGSPLALLGLAFFAGRAARPEAPLGTSAVHVFAVQPVIPVLGRGAGLRAPDVIESLNRHLRLSEAVLAEGKSDGPPQLLIWPESPMNLSLDEDEALAAYLADFARRHEAYLLLNHLGRTARGWHNSATVISPQGTRIAEYHKIRLLEFGEYVPGRGLLPFLGKIPALAGDFVPGRDYTVADVGAARVGTFICFESAFPEIPRALVQRGATLLVNISNDGWFGTTAGARQHLSHAVLRAVELGRPLVRVTNSGITALITPYGEVRDATPLFHTATRHWLLRLPSSPPPLTLYARYGDLFAWLCVAVSLGLLAWGKRRKRRA
;
A
#
# COMPACT_ATOMS: atom_id res chain seq x y z
N GLN A 1 -9.08 -8.13 -11.49
CA GLN A 1 -10.09 -8.20 -12.57
C GLN A 1 -11.39 -7.59 -12.10
N ILE A 2 -12.24 -8.33 -11.39
CA ILE A 2 -13.48 -7.82 -10.76
C ILE A 2 -13.21 -6.60 -9.88
N ALA A 3 -12.14 -6.63 -9.08
CA ALA A 3 -11.76 -5.52 -8.20
C ALA A 3 -11.48 -4.19 -8.92
N ARG A 4 -11.15 -4.19 -10.22
CA ARG A 4 -11.06 -2.94 -11.02
C ARG A 4 -12.43 -2.27 -11.21
N GLY A 5 -13.49 -3.07 -11.19
CA GLY A 5 -14.87 -2.63 -11.28
C GLY A 5 -15.44 -2.19 -9.94
N THR A 6 -15.25 -3.05 -8.93
CA THR A 6 -16.08 -3.07 -7.72
C THR A 6 -15.28 -3.09 -6.41
N GLY A 7 -13.95 -3.02 -6.50
CA GLY A 7 -13.07 -3.17 -5.35
C GLY A 7 -13.03 -4.60 -4.82
N VAL A 8 -12.29 -4.81 -3.74
CA VAL A 8 -12.27 -6.07 -2.99
C VAL A 8 -13.68 -6.52 -2.55
N LEU A 9 -14.57 -5.57 -2.26
CA LEU A 9 -15.93 -5.85 -1.81
C LEU A 9 -16.78 -6.59 -2.87
N GLY A 10 -16.56 -6.33 -4.16
CA GLY A 10 -17.25 -7.10 -5.20
C GLY A 10 -16.76 -8.55 -5.31
N VAL A 11 -15.49 -8.82 -4.99
CA VAL A 11 -14.98 -10.18 -4.89
C VAL A 11 -15.60 -10.88 -3.68
N SER A 12 -15.61 -10.21 -2.52
CA SER A 12 -16.25 -10.71 -1.31
C SER A 12 -17.74 -10.98 -1.50
N PHE A 13 -18.45 -10.11 -2.24
CA PHE A 13 -19.86 -10.29 -2.58
C PHE A 13 -20.11 -11.59 -3.34
N LEU A 14 -19.31 -11.89 -4.38
CA LEU A 14 -19.48 -13.12 -5.16
C LEU A 14 -19.21 -14.37 -4.33
N LEU A 15 -18.18 -14.33 -3.47
CA LEU A 15 -17.85 -15.43 -2.56
C LEU A 15 -18.99 -15.67 -1.57
N LEU A 16 -19.46 -14.61 -0.89
CA LEU A 16 -20.56 -14.71 0.06
C LEU A 16 -21.85 -15.16 -0.64
N LEU A 17 -22.16 -14.63 -1.82
CA LEU A 17 -23.33 -15.05 -2.59
C LEU A 17 -23.30 -16.54 -2.92
N ALA A 18 -22.16 -17.05 -3.40
CA ALA A 18 -21.98 -18.47 -3.68
C ALA A 18 -22.18 -19.33 -2.43
N SER A 19 -21.53 -18.95 -1.32
CA SER A 19 -21.61 -19.66 -0.04
C SER A 19 -23.03 -19.65 0.54
N THR A 20 -23.69 -18.50 0.56
CA THR A 20 -25.06 -18.37 1.09
C THR A 20 -26.06 -19.15 0.26
N LEU A 21 -25.96 -19.12 -1.07
CA LEU A 21 -26.81 -19.94 -1.95
C LEU A 21 -26.59 -21.43 -1.70
N GLY A 22 -25.34 -21.85 -1.49
CA GLY A 22 -25.01 -23.24 -1.16
C GLY A 22 -25.66 -23.72 0.14
N VAL A 23 -25.52 -22.94 1.20
CA VAL A 23 -26.13 -23.25 2.51
C VAL A 23 -27.65 -23.25 2.42
N PHE A 24 -28.25 -22.24 1.77
CA PHE A 24 -29.70 -22.15 1.62
C PHE A 24 -30.29 -23.40 0.94
N LEU A 25 -29.60 -23.91 -0.08
CA LEU A 25 -30.05 -25.10 -0.82
C LEU A 25 -29.85 -26.39 -0.03
N ALA A 26 -28.76 -26.50 0.73
CA ALA A 26 -28.50 -27.65 1.60
C ALA A 26 -29.57 -27.77 2.71
N LEU A 27 -29.97 -26.64 3.32
CA LEU A 27 -30.93 -26.62 4.42
C LEU A 27 -32.38 -26.89 3.99
N ARG A 28 -32.72 -26.68 2.72
CA ARG A 28 -34.10 -26.79 2.25
C ARG A 28 -34.54 -28.22 1.94
N GLU A 29 -33.66 -29.23 2.04
CA GLU A 29 -33.90 -30.67 1.73
C GLU A 29 -34.67 -30.97 0.43
N THR A 30 -34.84 -29.98 -0.44
CA THR A 30 -35.75 -30.00 -1.60
C THR A 30 -34.99 -29.80 -2.91
N ALA A 31 -33.66 -29.74 -2.85
CA ALA A 31 -32.85 -29.43 -4.01
C ALA A 31 -32.63 -30.66 -4.89
N ARG A 32 -33.35 -30.72 -6.02
CA ARG A 32 -32.85 -31.45 -7.20
C ARG A 32 -31.44 -30.92 -7.48
N TRP A 33 -30.41 -31.77 -7.34
CA TRP A 33 -28.99 -31.43 -7.44
C TRP A 33 -28.63 -30.47 -8.60
N ARG A 34 -29.35 -30.56 -9.73
CA ARG A 34 -29.23 -29.65 -10.88
C ARG A 34 -29.49 -28.17 -10.56
N ARG A 35 -30.47 -27.84 -9.71
CA ARG A 35 -30.74 -26.45 -9.29
C ARG A 35 -29.67 -25.93 -8.34
N ALA A 36 -29.11 -26.80 -7.51
CA ALA A 36 -28.00 -26.44 -6.63
C ALA A 36 -26.73 -26.12 -7.42
N ILE A 37 -26.40 -26.95 -8.41
CA ILE A 37 -25.28 -26.70 -9.32
C ILE A 37 -25.43 -25.37 -10.07
N LEU A 38 -26.62 -25.03 -10.57
CA LEU A 38 -26.82 -23.79 -11.30
C LEU A 38 -26.72 -22.54 -10.41
N LEU A 39 -27.29 -22.57 -9.20
CA LEU A 39 -27.32 -21.41 -8.31
C LEU A 39 -25.99 -21.15 -7.59
N VAL A 40 -25.27 -22.21 -7.18
CA VAL A 40 -23.94 -22.09 -6.56
C VAL A 40 -22.84 -21.98 -7.62
N GLY A 41 -22.98 -22.74 -8.70
CA GLY A 41 -22.02 -22.77 -9.79
C GLY A 41 -22.01 -21.47 -10.59
N SER A 42 -23.10 -20.71 -10.69
CA SER A 42 -23.10 -19.47 -11.49
C SER A 42 -22.23 -18.34 -10.92
N PRO A 43 -22.26 -17.98 -9.62
CA PRO A 43 -21.33 -16.98 -9.09
C PRO A 43 -19.87 -17.44 -9.16
N LEU A 44 -19.61 -18.74 -8.93
CA LEU A 44 -18.27 -19.30 -9.04
C LEU A 44 -17.77 -19.36 -10.49
N ALA A 45 -18.66 -19.68 -11.44
CA ALA A 45 -18.36 -19.66 -12.86
C ALA A 45 -18.14 -18.22 -13.35
N LEU A 46 -18.88 -17.23 -12.83
CA LEU A 46 -18.63 -15.81 -13.09
C LEU A 46 -17.27 -15.38 -12.54
N LEU A 47 -16.91 -15.83 -11.34
CA LEU A 47 -15.58 -15.59 -10.76
C LEU A 47 -14.48 -16.20 -11.65
N GLY A 48 -14.66 -17.46 -12.06
CA GLY A 48 -13.74 -18.18 -12.94
C GLY A 48 -13.64 -17.53 -14.32
N LEU A 49 -14.76 -17.18 -14.94
CA LEU A 49 -14.80 -16.48 -16.22
C LEU A 49 -14.10 -15.13 -16.13
N ALA A 50 -14.38 -14.34 -15.09
CA ALA A 50 -13.71 -13.05 -14.89
C ALA A 50 -12.20 -13.20 -14.64
N PHE A 51 -11.78 -14.31 -14.00
CA PHE A 51 -10.36 -14.65 -13.86
C PHE A 51 -9.72 -14.98 -15.22
N PHE A 52 -10.31 -15.90 -15.99
CA PHE A 52 -9.77 -16.34 -17.29
C PHE A 52 -9.83 -15.27 -18.37
N ALA A 53 -11.02 -14.68 -18.59
CA ALA A 53 -11.19 -13.56 -19.53
C ALA A 53 -10.26 -12.41 -19.16
N GLY A 54 -10.09 -12.19 -17.87
CA GLY A 54 -9.17 -11.21 -17.36
C GLY A 54 -7.69 -11.47 -17.64
N ARG A 55 -7.26 -12.72 -17.46
CA ARG A 55 -5.89 -13.14 -17.77
C ARG A 55 -5.61 -12.99 -19.27
N ALA A 56 -6.60 -13.29 -20.12
CA ALA A 56 -6.50 -13.15 -21.56
C ALA A 56 -6.54 -11.68 -22.02
N ALA A 57 -7.42 -10.87 -21.43
CA ALA A 57 -7.66 -9.48 -21.82
C ALA A 57 -6.82 -8.49 -21.01
N ARG A 58 -5.53 -8.77 -20.77
CA ARG A 58 -4.63 -7.79 -20.14
C ARG A 58 -4.32 -6.69 -21.17
N PRO A 59 -4.89 -5.47 -21.07
CA PRO A 59 -4.49 -4.41 -21.97
C PRO A 59 -3.00 -4.16 -21.78
N GLU A 60 -2.21 -4.43 -22.82
CA GLU A 60 -0.88 -3.86 -22.93
C GLU A 60 -1.10 -2.39 -23.27
N ALA A 61 -1.05 -1.53 -22.24
CA ALA A 61 -0.91 -0.11 -22.51
C ALA A 61 0.40 0.05 -23.30
N PRO A 62 0.40 0.77 -24.45
CA PRO A 62 1.62 1.03 -25.18
C PRO A 62 2.65 1.61 -24.21
N LEU A 63 3.74 0.87 -24.01
CA LEU A 63 4.83 1.37 -23.18
C LEU A 63 5.43 2.57 -23.89
N GLY A 64 5.57 3.67 -23.16
CA GLY A 64 6.25 4.85 -23.66
C GLY A 64 7.75 4.64 -23.71
N THR A 65 8.44 5.66 -24.23
CA THR A 65 9.89 5.73 -24.22
C THR A 65 10.44 6.11 -22.84
N SER A 66 9.63 6.71 -21.98
CA SER A 66 10.00 7.06 -20.61
C SER A 66 10.07 5.84 -19.71
N ALA A 67 11.12 5.79 -18.89
CA ALA A 67 11.27 4.79 -17.86
C ALA A 67 11.78 5.43 -16.57
N VAL A 68 11.77 4.67 -15.48
CA VAL A 68 12.37 5.03 -14.20
C VAL A 68 13.07 3.80 -13.63
N HIS A 69 14.29 3.96 -13.16
CA HIS A 69 14.97 2.95 -12.36
C HIS A 69 14.48 3.07 -10.93
N VAL A 70 13.94 1.98 -10.38
CA VAL A 70 13.48 1.93 -9.00
C VAL A 70 14.38 0.98 -8.22
N PHE A 71 15.03 1.51 -7.20
CA PHE A 71 15.91 0.81 -6.29
C PHE A 71 15.25 0.73 -4.91
N ALA A 72 15.24 -0.45 -4.31
CA ALA A 72 14.66 -0.67 -2.99
C ALA A 72 15.70 -1.26 -2.05
N VAL A 73 15.74 -0.73 -0.83
CA VAL A 73 16.64 -1.18 0.24
C VAL A 73 15.84 -1.90 1.32
N GLN A 74 16.24 -3.13 1.64
CA GLN A 74 15.69 -3.93 2.75
C GLN A 74 16.82 -4.17 3.77
N PRO A 75 16.94 -3.33 4.81
CA PRO A 75 18.10 -3.29 5.71
C PRO A 75 18.00 -4.23 6.92
N VAL A 76 16.79 -4.74 7.23
CA VAL A 76 16.47 -5.57 8.41
C VAL A 76 16.96 -4.92 9.71
N ILE A 77 16.44 -3.73 10.01
CA ILE A 77 16.66 -3.06 11.28
C ILE A 77 15.78 -3.71 12.35
N PRO A 78 16.34 -4.10 13.51
CA PRO A 78 15.58 -4.69 14.61
C PRO A 78 14.45 -3.77 15.09
N VAL A 79 13.27 -4.34 15.29
CA VAL A 79 12.14 -3.68 15.96
C VAL A 79 12.22 -4.00 17.44
N LEU A 80 12.42 -2.96 18.26
CA LEU A 80 12.41 -3.09 19.71
C LEU A 80 10.98 -2.95 20.24
N GLY A 81 10.57 -3.85 21.13
CA GLY A 81 9.24 -3.82 21.75
C GLY A 81 9.12 -2.81 22.91
N ARG A 82 7.88 -2.53 23.34
CA ARG A 82 7.52 -1.73 24.53
C ARG A 82 7.98 -0.26 24.51
N GLY A 83 7.93 0.42 23.37
CA GLY A 83 8.27 1.85 23.28
C GLY A 83 9.76 2.17 23.47
N ALA A 84 10.63 1.14 23.45
CA ALA A 84 12.07 1.34 23.42
C ALA A 84 12.50 1.75 22.01
N GLY A 85 13.07 2.94 21.88
CA GLY A 85 13.76 3.35 20.66
C GLY A 85 15.14 2.71 20.54
N LEU A 86 15.70 2.70 19.33
CA LEU A 86 17.11 2.38 19.14
C LEU A 86 17.98 3.40 19.88
N ARG A 87 19.12 2.96 20.43
CA ARG A 87 20.11 3.87 21.01
C ARG A 87 20.91 4.52 19.89
N ALA A 88 21.52 5.67 20.16
CA ALA A 88 22.27 6.42 19.14
C ALA A 88 23.30 5.58 18.35
N PRO A 89 24.13 4.71 18.96
CA PRO A 89 25.06 3.88 18.19
C PRO A 89 24.34 2.90 17.23
N ASP A 90 23.21 2.34 17.69
CA ASP A 90 22.41 1.41 16.91
C ASP A 90 21.70 2.12 15.74
N VAL A 91 21.29 3.39 15.94
CA VAL A 91 20.75 4.26 14.88
C VAL A 91 21.82 4.58 13.83
N ILE A 92 23.03 4.97 14.25
CA ILE A 92 24.14 5.30 13.34
C ILE A 92 24.53 4.07 12.50
N GLU A 93 24.67 2.90 13.12
CA GLU A 93 24.96 1.67 12.35
C GLU A 93 23.82 1.33 11.39
N SER A 94 22.57 1.53 11.80
CA SER A 94 21.41 1.31 10.94
C SER A 94 21.40 2.26 9.74
N LEU A 95 21.72 3.54 9.94
CA LEU A 95 21.87 4.52 8.87
C LEU A 95 23.01 4.15 7.92
N ASN A 96 24.19 3.82 8.46
CA ASN A 96 25.34 3.38 7.67
C ASN A 96 25.01 2.14 6.84
N ARG A 97 24.23 1.20 7.39
CA ARG A 97 23.75 0.04 6.63
C ARG A 97 22.86 0.44 5.46
N HIS A 98 21.92 1.38 5.64
CA HIS A 98 21.10 1.88 4.54
C HIS A 98 21.97 2.50 3.46
N LEU A 99 22.93 3.33 3.83
CA LEU A 99 23.85 4.00 2.91
C LEU A 99 24.68 2.99 2.11
N ARG A 100 25.31 2.01 2.79
CA ARG A 100 26.10 0.96 2.10
C ARG A 100 25.27 0.14 1.11
N LEU A 101 24.04 -0.25 1.49
CA LEU A 101 23.13 -0.97 0.59
C LEU A 101 22.68 -0.10 -0.58
N SER A 102 22.49 1.20 -0.33
CA SER A 102 22.11 2.17 -1.35
C SER A 102 23.23 2.36 -2.37
N GLU A 103 24.47 2.55 -1.91
CA GLU A 103 25.64 2.66 -2.79
C GLU A 103 25.81 1.41 -3.64
N ALA A 104 25.70 0.22 -3.03
CA ALA A 104 25.83 -1.05 -3.74
C ALA A 104 24.78 -1.22 -4.86
N VAL A 105 23.51 -0.91 -4.58
CA VAL A 105 22.44 -1.09 -5.59
C VAL A 105 22.43 0.03 -6.64
N LEU A 106 22.78 1.26 -6.27
CA LEU A 106 22.87 2.38 -7.22
C LEU A 106 24.01 2.18 -8.22
N ALA A 107 25.06 1.43 -7.87
CA ALA A 107 26.11 1.06 -8.80
C ALA A 107 25.62 0.17 -9.97
N GLU A 108 24.43 -0.45 -9.85
CA GLU A 108 23.77 -1.17 -10.95
C GLU A 108 23.07 -0.21 -11.93
N GLY A 109 22.82 1.03 -11.51
CA GLY A 109 22.31 2.13 -12.33
C GLY A 109 23.38 2.75 -13.22
N LYS A 110 22.97 3.36 -14.32
CA LYS A 110 23.85 4.16 -15.19
C LYS A 110 23.48 5.64 -15.07
N SER A 111 24.47 6.52 -14.92
CA SER A 111 24.27 7.97 -14.79
C SER A 111 23.56 8.60 -15.99
N ASP A 112 23.84 8.14 -17.22
CA ASP A 112 23.17 8.62 -18.45
C ASP A 112 21.82 7.92 -18.72
N GLY A 113 21.25 7.28 -17.71
CA GLY A 113 20.05 6.45 -17.80
C GLY A 113 18.76 7.19 -17.49
N PRO A 114 17.62 6.47 -17.51
CA PRO A 114 16.38 6.95 -16.93
C PRO A 114 16.55 7.43 -15.48
N PRO A 115 15.69 8.35 -15.00
CA PRO A 115 15.72 8.82 -13.61
C PRO A 115 15.78 7.69 -12.58
N GLN A 116 16.56 7.91 -11.52
CA GLN A 116 16.80 6.93 -10.46
C GLN A 116 15.97 7.27 -9.22
N LEU A 117 15.16 6.34 -8.74
CA LEU A 117 14.38 6.43 -7.51
C LEU A 117 14.87 5.40 -6.51
N LEU A 118 15.58 5.85 -5.48
CA LEU A 118 15.99 5.03 -4.35
C LEU A 118 14.95 5.13 -3.24
N ILE A 119 14.49 3.98 -2.75
CA ILE A 119 13.45 3.88 -1.74
C ILE A 119 13.99 3.20 -0.50
N TRP A 120 13.92 3.92 0.62
CA TRP A 120 14.08 3.40 1.97
C TRP A 120 12.72 3.09 2.59
N PRO A 121 12.61 1.99 3.37
CA PRO A 121 11.35 1.58 3.96
C PRO A 121 10.96 2.47 5.15
N GLU A 122 9.76 2.23 5.68
CA GLU A 122 9.43 2.66 7.04
C GLU A 122 10.39 1.97 8.01
N SER A 123 10.99 2.73 8.93
CA SER A 123 12.12 2.27 9.73
C SER A 123 11.97 2.65 11.20
N PRO A 124 12.39 1.78 12.15
CA PRO A 124 12.36 2.10 13.58
C PRO A 124 13.48 3.07 14.02
N MET A 125 14.26 3.61 13.08
CA MET A 125 15.37 4.53 13.36
C MET A 125 14.93 5.88 13.92
N ASN A 126 13.67 6.28 13.69
CA ASN A 126 13.12 7.55 14.20
C ASN A 126 13.98 8.78 13.84
N LEU A 127 14.61 8.76 12.66
CA LEU A 127 15.37 9.90 12.14
C LEU A 127 14.44 11.09 11.92
N SER A 128 14.86 12.32 12.22
CA SER A 128 14.09 13.53 11.98
C SER A 128 14.86 14.50 11.08
N LEU A 129 14.34 14.76 9.89
CA LEU A 129 14.94 15.75 8.97
C LEU A 129 14.53 17.19 9.30
N ASP A 130 13.53 17.38 10.16
CA ASP A 130 13.04 18.69 10.56
C ASP A 130 13.79 19.23 11.79
N GLU A 131 14.40 18.35 12.59
CA GLU A 131 15.17 18.72 13.79
C GLU A 131 16.68 18.50 13.64
N ASP A 132 17.13 17.62 12.74
CA ASP A 132 18.55 17.36 12.48
C ASP A 132 18.96 17.91 11.10
N GLU A 133 19.39 19.17 11.09
CA GLU A 133 19.86 19.86 9.88
C GLU A 133 21.10 19.19 9.26
N ALA A 134 21.97 18.60 10.08
CA ALA A 134 23.18 17.93 9.60
C ALA A 134 22.81 16.65 8.83
N LEU A 135 21.90 15.84 9.37
CA LEU A 135 21.36 14.68 8.67
C LEU A 135 20.61 15.07 7.40
N ALA A 136 19.77 16.10 7.45
CA ALA A 136 19.05 16.59 6.28
C ALA A 136 20.02 17.04 5.17
N ALA A 137 21.06 17.81 5.52
CA ALA A 137 22.10 18.23 4.58
C ALA A 137 22.89 17.05 4.02
N TYR A 138 23.22 16.06 4.86
CA TYR A 138 23.93 14.85 4.45
C TYR A 138 23.13 14.02 3.43
N LEU A 139 21.83 13.81 3.67
CA LEU A 139 20.97 13.06 2.75
C LEU A 139 20.66 13.86 1.47
N ALA A 140 20.58 15.19 1.56
CA ALA A 140 20.50 16.06 0.39
C ALA A 140 21.77 15.95 -0.48
N ASP A 141 22.94 15.90 0.15
CA ASP A 141 24.21 15.68 -0.56
C ASP A 141 24.30 14.28 -1.18
N PHE A 142 23.87 13.25 -0.45
CA PHE A 142 23.76 11.90 -0.98
C PHE A 142 22.89 11.87 -2.25
N ALA A 143 21.71 12.49 -2.23
CA ALA A 143 20.83 12.58 -3.39
C ALA A 143 21.50 13.29 -4.58
N ARG A 144 22.26 14.37 -4.34
CA ARG A 144 23.03 15.08 -5.37
C ARG A 144 24.14 14.24 -5.97
N ARG A 145 24.99 13.64 -5.13
CA ARG A 145 26.14 12.84 -5.59
C ARG A 145 25.75 11.64 -6.44
N HIS A 146 24.60 11.04 -6.16
CA HIS A 146 24.09 9.89 -6.89
C HIS A 146 23.06 10.24 -7.97
N GLU A 147 22.77 11.53 -8.18
CA GLU A 147 21.77 12.03 -9.13
C GLU A 147 20.42 11.28 -9.01
N ALA A 148 20.03 10.96 -7.78
CA ALA A 148 18.90 10.09 -7.49
C ALA A 148 17.84 10.81 -6.65
N TYR A 149 16.58 10.49 -6.93
CA TYR A 149 15.49 10.79 -6.03
C TYR A 149 15.58 9.83 -4.85
N LEU A 150 15.60 10.35 -3.62
CA LEU A 150 15.60 9.56 -2.40
C LEU A 150 14.23 9.67 -1.73
N LEU A 151 13.47 8.59 -1.73
CA LEU A 151 12.25 8.44 -0.94
C LEU A 151 12.61 7.74 0.37
N LEU A 152 12.33 8.39 1.50
CA LEU A 152 12.63 7.82 2.81
C LEU A 152 11.57 8.14 3.85
N ASN A 153 11.48 7.27 4.85
CA ASN A 153 10.71 7.52 6.07
C ASN A 153 11.50 8.37 7.07
N HIS A 154 10.83 9.28 7.75
CA HIS A 154 11.37 10.03 8.89
C HIS A 154 10.24 10.46 9.85
N LEU A 155 10.62 10.87 11.06
CA LEU A 155 9.77 11.60 11.98
C LEU A 155 9.61 13.03 11.46
N GLY A 156 8.39 13.37 11.06
CA GLY A 156 8.03 14.71 10.63
C GLY A 156 7.49 15.53 11.79
N ARG A 157 7.88 16.80 11.89
CA ARG A 157 7.43 17.71 12.93
C ARG A 157 6.64 18.87 12.32
N THR A 158 5.42 19.06 12.80
CA THR A 158 4.57 20.21 12.43
C THR A 158 4.07 20.91 13.69
N ALA A 159 3.44 22.08 13.54
CA ALA A 159 2.75 22.74 14.63
C ALA A 159 1.67 21.87 15.32
N ARG A 160 1.16 20.84 14.63
CA ARG A 160 0.15 19.91 15.19
C ARG A 160 0.76 18.80 16.03
N GLY A 161 2.05 18.50 15.87
CA GLY A 161 2.72 17.39 16.54
C GLY A 161 3.66 16.60 15.63
N TRP A 162 4.03 15.42 16.12
CA TRP A 162 4.87 14.44 15.43
C TRP A 162 4.05 13.60 14.45
N HIS A 163 4.64 13.26 13.30
CA HIS A 163 4.03 12.46 12.25
C HIS A 163 4.99 11.35 11.80
N ASN A 164 4.44 10.17 11.52
CA ASN A 164 5.14 9.18 10.70
C ASN A 164 5.10 9.64 9.25
N SER A 165 6.25 10.04 8.71
CA SER A 165 6.31 10.80 7.45
C SER A 165 7.19 10.12 6.41
N ALA A 166 6.90 10.38 5.14
CA ALA A 166 7.71 10.00 4.02
C ALA A 166 7.99 11.23 3.17
N THR A 167 9.26 11.49 2.88
CA THR A 167 9.68 12.62 2.05
C THR A 167 10.34 12.12 0.77
N VAL A 168 10.31 12.93 -0.28
CA VAL A 168 11.10 12.69 -1.50
C VAL A 168 12.09 13.84 -1.65
N ILE A 169 13.37 13.50 -1.60
CA ILE A 169 14.47 14.41 -1.90
C ILE A 169 14.83 14.25 -3.37
N SER A 170 14.82 15.33 -4.14
CA SER A 170 15.19 15.37 -5.56
C SER A 170 16.71 15.20 -5.75
N PRO A 171 17.19 14.91 -6.97
CA PRO A 171 18.62 14.98 -7.33
C PRO A 171 19.28 16.34 -7.07
N GLN A 172 18.52 17.43 -6.88
CA GLN A 172 19.05 18.75 -6.50
C GLN A 172 19.26 18.87 -4.98
N GLY A 173 18.91 17.85 -4.21
CA GLY A 173 18.93 17.85 -2.74
C GLY A 173 17.76 18.61 -2.10
N THR A 174 16.74 18.99 -2.87
CA THR A 174 15.53 19.64 -2.33
C THR A 174 14.45 18.63 -1.97
N ARG A 175 13.73 18.83 -0.86
CA ARG A 175 12.53 18.05 -0.53
C ARG A 175 11.38 18.52 -1.42
N ILE A 176 10.94 17.68 -2.35
CA ILE A 176 9.92 18.01 -3.36
C ILE A 176 8.53 17.46 -3.02
N ALA A 177 8.45 16.55 -2.04
CA ALA A 177 7.20 16.01 -1.55
C ALA A 177 7.32 15.60 -0.09
N GLU A 178 6.24 15.79 0.65
CA GLU A 178 6.09 15.39 2.05
C GLU A 178 4.73 14.71 2.22
N TYR A 179 4.73 13.48 2.73
CA TYR A 179 3.53 12.72 3.05
C TYR A 179 3.53 12.35 4.52
N HIS A 180 2.52 12.80 5.26
CA HIS A 180 2.28 12.37 6.63
C HIS A 180 1.22 11.27 6.63
N LYS A 181 1.50 10.16 7.32
CA LYS A 181 0.59 9.01 7.45
C LYS A 181 -0.80 9.45 7.91
N ILE A 182 -1.82 9.12 7.13
CA ILE A 182 -3.22 9.53 7.33
C ILE A 182 -3.94 8.52 8.24
N ARG A 183 -3.80 7.22 7.98
CA ARG A 183 -4.38 6.16 8.82
C ARG A 183 -3.30 5.59 9.73
N LEU A 184 -3.36 6.05 10.99
CA LEU A 184 -2.50 5.57 12.05
C LEU A 184 -2.96 4.20 12.56
N LEU A 185 -2.01 3.35 12.96
CA LEU A 185 -2.28 2.06 13.58
C LEU A 185 -2.77 2.26 15.02
N GLU A 186 -3.97 1.76 15.34
CA GLU A 186 -4.49 1.81 16.70
C GLU A 186 -3.58 1.05 17.68
N PHE A 187 -3.30 1.66 18.84
CA PHE A 187 -2.35 1.20 19.87
C PHE A 187 -0.88 1.10 19.43
N GLY A 188 -0.61 1.13 18.13
CA GLY A 188 0.72 1.27 17.56
C GLY A 188 1.21 2.72 17.57
N GLU A 189 0.42 3.61 16.99
CA GLU A 189 0.82 4.99 16.66
C GLU A 189 -0.03 6.05 17.38
N TYR A 190 -1.11 5.62 18.01
CA TYR A 190 -1.91 6.41 18.94
C TYR A 190 -2.72 5.47 19.84
N VAL A 191 -3.25 5.96 20.96
CA VAL A 191 -4.18 5.19 21.81
C VAL A 191 -5.59 5.78 21.71
N PRO A 192 -6.55 5.05 21.12
CA PRO A 192 -7.94 5.50 21.04
C PRO A 192 -8.52 5.83 22.43
N GLY A 193 -9.31 6.90 22.54
CA GLY A 193 -10.04 7.23 23.76
C GLY A 193 -9.22 7.88 24.89
N ARG A 194 -7.94 8.22 24.68
CA ARG A 194 -7.12 8.94 25.69
C ARG A 194 -7.75 10.23 26.20
N GLY A 195 -8.46 10.97 25.34
CA GLY A 195 -9.16 12.20 25.74
C GLY A 195 -10.46 11.96 26.54
N LEU A 196 -10.97 10.72 26.54
CA LEU A 196 -12.24 10.36 27.20
C LEU A 196 -12.02 9.58 28.50
N LEU A 197 -10.95 8.77 28.57
CA LEU A 197 -10.65 7.89 29.70
C LEU A 197 -9.21 8.13 30.21
N PRO A 198 -9.02 8.81 31.35
CA PRO A 198 -7.71 9.22 31.86
C PRO A 198 -6.71 8.07 32.07
N PHE A 199 -7.18 6.86 32.39
CA PHE A 199 -6.31 5.71 32.59
C PHE A 199 -5.63 5.23 31.30
N LEU A 200 -6.20 5.51 30.12
CA LEU A 200 -5.60 5.18 28.82
C LEU A 200 -4.39 6.06 28.48
N GLY A 201 -4.23 7.21 29.16
CA GLY A 201 -3.03 8.05 29.04
C GLY A 201 -1.75 7.38 29.55
N LYS A 202 -1.87 6.33 30.38
CA LYS A 202 -0.73 5.57 30.91
C LYS A 202 -0.23 4.46 29.99
N ILE A 203 -0.95 4.17 28.89
CA ILE A 203 -0.59 3.13 27.93
C ILE A 203 0.29 3.77 26.85
N PRO A 204 1.58 3.43 26.72
CA PRO A 204 2.40 3.91 25.62
C PRO A 204 1.94 3.29 24.31
N ALA A 205 1.93 4.08 23.24
CA ALA A 205 1.76 3.56 21.89
C ALA A 205 3.05 2.84 21.47
N LEU A 206 2.94 1.71 20.78
CA LEU A 206 4.09 0.79 20.56
C LEU A 206 5.20 1.39 19.68
N ALA A 207 4.85 2.23 18.72
CA ALA A 207 5.75 2.82 17.71
C ALA A 207 5.97 4.33 17.91
N GLY A 208 5.08 5.02 18.62
CA GLY A 208 5.15 6.46 18.86
C GLY A 208 3.77 7.08 19.04
N ASP A 209 3.69 8.33 19.49
CA ASP A 209 2.44 9.09 19.57
C ASP A 209 2.38 10.10 18.43
N PHE A 210 1.64 9.76 17.39
CA PHE A 210 1.60 10.51 16.14
C PHE A 210 0.25 11.18 15.91
N VAL A 211 0.29 12.26 15.13
CA VAL A 211 -0.88 12.95 14.61
C VAL A 211 -1.13 12.48 13.18
N PRO A 212 -2.38 12.30 12.76
CA PRO A 212 -2.66 11.92 11.38
C PRO A 212 -2.44 13.09 10.42
N GLY A 213 -1.85 12.75 9.28
CA GLY A 213 -1.79 13.58 8.08
C GLY A 213 -3.16 13.82 7.45
N ARG A 214 -3.21 14.72 6.47
CA ARG A 214 -4.45 15.10 5.76
C ARG A 214 -4.31 15.15 4.24
N ASP A 215 -3.08 15.15 3.75
CA ASP A 215 -2.78 15.46 2.36
C ASP A 215 -2.33 14.21 1.61
N TYR A 216 -2.91 14.04 0.41
CA TYR A 216 -2.52 12.97 -0.52
C TYR A 216 -1.46 13.53 -1.47
N THR A 217 -0.20 13.29 -1.15
CA THR A 217 0.94 13.87 -1.86
C THR A 217 1.42 12.96 -2.99
N VAL A 218 1.65 13.55 -4.17
CA VAL A 218 2.23 12.88 -5.35
C VAL A 218 3.49 13.65 -5.75
N ALA A 219 4.60 12.94 -5.89
CA ALA A 219 5.88 13.51 -6.31
C ALA A 219 6.16 13.23 -7.78
N ASP A 220 6.72 14.20 -8.50
CA ASP A 220 7.21 13.98 -9.86
C ASP A 220 8.66 13.49 -9.81
N VAL A 221 8.89 12.28 -10.33
CA VAL A 221 10.18 11.58 -10.38
C VAL A 221 10.49 11.35 -11.86
N GLY A 222 11.09 12.37 -12.48
CA GLY A 222 11.15 12.46 -13.94
C GLY A 222 9.76 12.42 -14.57
N ALA A 223 9.49 11.42 -15.41
CA ALA A 223 8.17 11.23 -16.02
C ALA A 223 7.18 10.44 -15.14
N ALA A 224 7.64 9.82 -14.04
CA ALA A 224 6.79 9.07 -13.13
C ALA A 224 6.12 10.00 -12.12
N ARG A 225 4.82 9.84 -11.88
CA ARG A 225 4.11 10.49 -10.77
C ARG A 225 3.94 9.48 -9.64
N VAL A 226 4.71 9.64 -8.58
CA VAL A 226 4.84 8.68 -7.48
C VAL A 226 3.90 9.06 -6.34
N GLY A 227 2.90 8.20 -6.08
CA GLY A 227 2.02 8.32 -4.92
C GLY A 227 2.48 7.41 -3.80
N THR A 228 2.87 7.99 -2.67
CA THR A 228 3.45 7.27 -1.53
C THR A 228 2.43 7.12 -0.41
N PHE A 229 2.38 5.94 0.22
CA PHE A 229 1.60 5.69 1.44
C PHE A 229 2.31 4.67 2.33
N ILE A 230 2.01 4.67 3.63
CA ILE A 230 2.86 4.05 4.64
C ILE A 230 2.17 2.85 5.28
N CYS A 231 2.82 1.69 5.20
CA CYS A 231 2.53 0.51 6.01
C CYS A 231 1.07 0.05 5.85
N PHE A 232 0.38 -0.08 6.97
CA PHE A 232 -0.99 -0.57 7.09
C PHE A 232 -2.02 0.24 6.29
N GLU A 233 -1.67 1.44 5.80
CA GLU A 233 -2.49 2.20 4.85
C GLU A 233 -2.83 1.43 3.58
N SER A 234 -2.05 0.39 3.24
CA SER A 234 -2.38 -0.53 2.15
C SER A 234 -3.72 -1.26 2.35
N ALA A 235 -4.18 -1.46 3.58
CA ALA A 235 -5.46 -2.07 3.90
C ALA A 235 -6.65 -1.14 3.61
N PHE A 236 -6.42 0.18 3.55
CA PHE A 236 -7.43 1.22 3.38
C PHE A 236 -7.46 1.72 1.93
N PRO A 237 -8.39 1.21 1.09
CA PRO A 237 -8.38 1.50 -0.34
C PRO A 237 -8.54 2.98 -0.69
N GLU A 238 -9.15 3.79 0.18
CA GLU A 238 -9.39 5.20 -0.06
C GLU A 238 -8.10 6.01 -0.23
N ILE A 239 -7.01 5.61 0.43
CA ILE A 239 -5.73 6.33 0.38
C ILE A 239 -5.06 6.21 -1.00
N PRO A 240 -4.66 5.00 -1.45
CA PRO A 240 -4.05 4.85 -2.76
C PRO A 240 -5.02 5.23 -3.89
N ARG A 241 -6.34 5.10 -3.69
CA ARG A 241 -7.33 5.60 -4.64
C ARG A 241 -7.23 7.12 -4.81
N ALA A 242 -7.17 7.89 -3.71
CA ALA A 242 -7.02 9.34 -3.77
C ALA A 242 -5.71 9.78 -4.43
N LEU A 243 -4.60 9.06 -4.18
CA LEU A 243 -3.32 9.30 -4.85
C LEU A 243 -3.42 9.10 -6.38
N VAL A 244 -4.09 8.03 -6.82
CA VAL A 244 -4.31 7.76 -8.26
C VAL A 244 -5.26 8.78 -8.89
N GLN A 245 -6.29 9.23 -8.16
CA GLN A 245 -7.16 10.32 -8.61
C GLN A 245 -6.42 11.64 -8.77
N ARG A 246 -5.35 11.88 -7.99
CA ARG A 246 -4.43 13.03 -8.15
C ARG A 246 -3.38 12.84 -9.24
N GLY A 247 -3.43 11.72 -9.94
CA GLY A 247 -2.62 11.44 -11.12
C GLY A 247 -1.40 10.57 -10.87
N ALA A 248 -1.29 9.89 -9.72
CA ALA A 248 -0.22 8.92 -9.51
C ALA A 248 -0.23 7.83 -10.61
N THR A 249 0.93 7.64 -11.23
CA THR A 249 1.18 6.61 -12.25
C THR A 249 1.95 5.43 -11.68
N LEU A 250 2.65 5.61 -10.56
CA LEU A 250 3.33 4.60 -9.78
C LEU A 250 2.93 4.75 -8.31
N LEU A 251 2.54 3.65 -7.67
CA LEU A 251 2.27 3.63 -6.24
C LEU A 251 3.50 3.09 -5.50
N VAL A 252 3.86 3.71 -4.39
CA VAL A 252 4.94 3.25 -3.51
C VAL A 252 4.37 3.04 -2.12
N ASN A 253 4.58 1.84 -1.57
CA ASN A 253 4.23 1.53 -0.21
C ASN A 253 5.48 1.18 0.59
N ILE A 254 5.82 2.02 1.56
CA ILE A 254 6.94 1.77 2.48
C ILE A 254 6.40 1.20 3.79
N SER A 255 7.00 0.16 4.35
CA SER A 255 6.43 -0.55 5.52
C SER A 255 7.48 -1.15 6.44
N ASN A 256 7.14 -1.35 7.71
CA ASN A 256 7.92 -2.14 8.65
C ASN A 256 7.12 -3.35 9.15
N ASP A 257 7.29 -4.50 8.49
CA ASP A 257 6.60 -5.73 8.89
C ASP A 257 7.30 -6.49 10.04
N GLY A 258 8.35 -5.93 10.63
CA GLY A 258 9.07 -6.55 11.75
C GLY A 258 8.17 -6.85 12.95
N TRP A 259 7.10 -6.07 13.13
CA TRP A 259 6.07 -6.28 14.15
C TRP A 259 5.34 -7.63 14.05
N PHE A 260 5.24 -8.21 12.85
CA PHE A 260 4.53 -9.48 12.64
C PHE A 260 5.40 -10.72 12.87
N GLY A 261 6.72 -10.57 13.03
CA GLY A 261 7.63 -11.71 13.05
C GLY A 261 7.51 -12.58 11.79
N THR A 262 7.78 -13.87 11.92
CA THR A 262 7.72 -14.86 10.83
C THR A 262 6.31 -15.41 10.57
N THR A 263 5.27 -14.73 11.07
CA THR A 263 3.87 -15.20 10.96
C THR A 263 3.29 -14.96 9.56
N ALA A 264 2.02 -15.35 9.35
CA ALA A 264 1.29 -15.04 8.13
C ALA A 264 1.01 -13.54 7.93
N GLY A 265 1.20 -12.70 8.96
CA GLY A 265 0.86 -11.28 8.93
C GLY A 265 1.49 -10.51 7.77
N ALA A 266 2.80 -10.67 7.54
CA ALA A 266 3.49 -10.02 6.42
C ALA A 266 2.94 -10.45 5.04
N ARG A 267 2.51 -11.71 4.89
CA ARG A 267 1.88 -12.23 3.65
C ARG A 267 0.46 -11.69 3.46
N GLN A 268 -0.31 -11.54 4.53
CA GLN A 268 -1.61 -10.87 4.49
C GLN A 268 -1.45 -9.38 4.16
N HIS A 269 -0.46 -8.72 4.74
CA HIS A 269 -0.15 -7.32 4.48
C HIS A 269 0.24 -7.09 3.01
N LEU A 270 1.10 -7.94 2.43
CA LEU A 270 1.39 -7.95 1.00
C LEU A 270 0.11 -8.11 0.15
N SER A 271 -0.82 -8.97 0.57
CA SER A 271 -2.07 -9.20 -0.17
C SER A 271 -2.95 -7.94 -0.25
N HIS A 272 -2.92 -7.07 0.77
CA HIS A 272 -3.58 -5.76 0.69
C HIS A 272 -2.96 -4.91 -0.41
N ALA A 273 -1.63 -4.79 -0.46
CA ALA A 273 -0.92 -4.06 -1.51
C ALA A 273 -1.22 -4.63 -2.91
N VAL A 274 -1.31 -5.95 -3.05
CA VAL A 274 -1.73 -6.61 -4.31
C VAL A 274 -3.12 -6.16 -4.75
N LEU A 275 -4.09 -6.12 -3.84
CA LEU A 275 -5.44 -5.64 -4.14
C LEU A 275 -5.42 -4.19 -4.62
N ARG A 276 -4.65 -3.31 -3.97
CA ARG A 276 -4.54 -1.89 -4.38
C ARG A 276 -4.03 -1.74 -5.81
N ALA A 277 -2.98 -2.48 -6.17
CA ALA A 277 -2.42 -2.45 -7.53
C ALA A 277 -3.46 -2.88 -8.58
N VAL A 278 -4.23 -3.94 -8.28
CA VAL A 278 -5.29 -4.45 -9.15
C VAL A 278 -6.44 -3.46 -9.26
N GLU A 279 -6.98 -3.00 -8.14
CA GLU A 279 -8.13 -2.08 -8.05
C GLU A 279 -7.90 -0.80 -8.83
N LEU A 280 -6.69 -0.26 -8.76
CA LEU A 280 -6.36 1.04 -9.32
C LEU A 280 -5.69 0.95 -10.70
N GLY A 281 -5.31 -0.26 -11.13
CA GLY A 281 -4.65 -0.44 -12.42
C GLY A 281 -3.31 0.31 -12.48
N ARG A 282 -2.54 0.25 -11.40
CA ARG A 282 -1.23 0.89 -11.28
C ARG A 282 -0.17 -0.10 -10.81
N PRO A 283 1.07 -0.01 -11.31
CA PRO A 283 2.17 -0.72 -10.70
C PRO A 283 2.35 -0.20 -9.27
N LEU A 284 2.70 -1.09 -8.37
CA LEU A 284 2.97 -0.77 -6.98
C LEU A 284 4.33 -1.36 -6.60
N VAL A 285 5.22 -0.53 -6.09
CA VAL A 285 6.48 -0.96 -5.48
C VAL A 285 6.30 -0.96 -3.96
N ARG A 286 6.42 -2.14 -3.35
CA ARG A 286 6.38 -2.28 -1.90
C ARG A 286 7.79 -2.47 -1.39
N VAL A 287 8.23 -1.61 -0.47
CA VAL A 287 9.57 -1.66 0.14
C VAL A 287 9.43 -1.77 1.64
N THR A 288 10.06 -2.78 2.22
CA THR A 288 9.88 -3.10 3.63
C THR A 288 11.20 -3.23 4.37
N ASN A 289 11.19 -2.93 5.67
CA ASN A 289 12.38 -3.06 6.53
C ASN A 289 12.85 -4.53 6.66
N SER A 290 11.93 -5.42 7.04
CA SER A 290 12.18 -6.85 7.26
C SER A 290 11.08 -7.75 6.71
N GLY A 291 10.16 -7.17 5.92
CA GLY A 291 9.00 -7.84 5.35
C GLY A 291 9.27 -8.39 3.95
N ILE A 292 8.22 -8.41 3.14
CA ILE A 292 8.29 -8.78 1.72
C ILE A 292 8.33 -7.49 0.88
N THR A 293 9.52 -7.18 0.38
CA THR A 293 9.76 -6.15 -0.63
C THR A 293 9.54 -6.77 -2.01
N ALA A 294 8.74 -6.14 -2.87
CA ALA A 294 8.40 -6.68 -4.18
C ALA A 294 7.85 -5.61 -5.14
N LEU A 295 7.95 -5.89 -6.43
CA LEU A 295 7.20 -5.19 -7.47
C LEU A 295 5.87 -5.90 -7.72
N ILE A 296 4.77 -5.15 -7.69
CA ILE A 296 3.42 -5.65 -7.94
C ILE A 296 2.90 -5.02 -9.22
N THR A 297 2.51 -5.85 -10.19
CA THR A 297 1.98 -5.35 -11.45
C THR A 297 0.54 -4.82 -11.29
N PRO A 298 0.03 -4.00 -12.24
CA PRO A 298 -1.37 -3.61 -12.29
C PRO A 298 -2.39 -4.77 -12.33
N TYR A 299 -1.91 -6.00 -12.52
CA TYR A 299 -2.71 -7.23 -12.59
C TYR A 299 -2.57 -8.10 -11.34
N GLY A 300 -1.81 -7.65 -10.34
CA GLY A 300 -1.61 -8.34 -9.06
C GLY A 300 -0.55 -9.43 -9.10
N GLU A 301 0.30 -9.47 -10.13
CA GLU A 301 1.47 -10.37 -10.12
C GLU A 301 2.54 -9.77 -9.23
N VAL A 302 3.01 -10.57 -8.26
CA VAL A 302 4.14 -10.23 -7.41
C VAL A 302 5.41 -10.71 -8.12
N ARG A 303 6.34 -9.79 -8.35
CA ARG A 303 7.61 -10.05 -9.03
C ARG A 303 8.76 -9.76 -8.07
N ASP A 304 9.76 -10.63 -8.13
CA ASP A 304 11.06 -10.43 -7.48
C ASP A 304 10.95 -10.14 -5.97
N ALA A 305 10.10 -10.91 -5.29
CA ALA A 305 9.86 -10.78 -3.86
C ALA A 305 11.10 -11.14 -3.04
N THR A 306 11.41 -10.36 -2.01
CA THR A 306 12.43 -10.69 -1.02
C THR A 306 11.90 -11.70 0.01
N PRO A 307 12.78 -12.54 0.59
CA PRO A 307 12.42 -13.31 1.77
C PRO A 307 12.34 -12.41 3.01
N LEU A 308 11.50 -12.82 3.98
CA LEU A 308 11.33 -12.13 5.27
C LEU A 308 12.64 -12.15 6.08
N PHE A 309 12.95 -11.05 6.77
CA PHE A 309 14.12 -10.92 7.66
C PHE A 309 15.49 -11.19 7.01
N HIS A 310 15.59 -11.05 5.69
CA HIS A 310 16.87 -11.09 4.98
C HIS A 310 17.25 -9.71 4.46
N THR A 311 18.49 -9.29 4.69
CA THR A 311 19.03 -8.08 4.08
C THR A 311 19.06 -8.27 2.57
N ALA A 312 18.48 -7.33 1.83
CA ALA A 312 18.38 -7.42 0.39
C ALA A 312 18.27 -6.03 -0.24
N THR A 313 18.61 -5.96 -1.52
CA THR A 313 18.30 -4.84 -2.40
C THR A 313 17.54 -5.35 -3.61
N ARG A 314 16.80 -4.47 -4.28
CA ARG A 314 16.09 -4.78 -5.53
C ARG A 314 16.21 -3.63 -6.51
N HIS A 315 16.28 -3.98 -7.79
CA HIS A 315 16.34 -3.05 -8.90
C HIS A 315 15.31 -3.42 -9.95
N TRP A 316 14.48 -2.44 -10.34
CA TRP A 316 13.51 -2.61 -11.42
C TRP A 316 13.59 -1.45 -12.38
N LEU A 317 13.65 -1.75 -13.69
CA LEU A 317 13.41 -0.77 -14.74
C LEU A 317 11.92 -0.74 -15.08
N LEU A 318 11.22 0.29 -14.63
CA LEU A 318 9.80 0.46 -14.90
C LEU A 318 9.60 1.35 -16.11
N ARG A 319 9.07 0.78 -17.21
CA ARG A 319 8.61 1.57 -18.35
C ARG A 319 7.25 2.18 -18.05
N LEU A 320 7.14 3.48 -18.26
CA LEU A 320 5.90 4.21 -18.04
C LEU A 320 5.07 4.17 -19.31
N PRO A 321 3.73 4.04 -19.21
CA PRO A 321 2.86 4.21 -20.37
C PRO A 321 3.03 5.60 -21.01
N SER A 322 2.90 5.72 -22.33
CA SER A 322 3.02 7.02 -23.05
C SER A 322 2.04 8.09 -22.56
N SER A 323 0.94 7.67 -21.95
CA SER A 323 -0.06 8.51 -21.29
C SER A 323 -0.55 7.81 -20.03
N PRO A 324 -0.86 8.54 -18.94
CA PRO A 324 -1.43 7.92 -17.74
C PRO A 324 -2.63 7.02 -18.10
N PRO A 325 -2.64 5.74 -17.70
CA PRO A 325 -3.74 4.86 -18.08
C PRO A 325 -5.05 5.40 -17.51
N PRO A 326 -6.20 5.18 -18.17
CA PRO A 326 -7.47 5.66 -17.67
C PRO A 326 -7.76 5.11 -16.26
N LEU A 327 -8.45 5.90 -15.45
CA LEU A 327 -8.92 5.45 -14.15
C LEU A 327 -9.87 4.24 -14.33
N THR A 328 -9.63 3.20 -13.54
CA THR A 328 -10.56 2.07 -13.40
C THR A 328 -11.91 2.53 -12.87
N LEU A 329 -12.96 1.73 -13.04
CA LEU A 329 -14.28 2.08 -12.48
C LEU A 329 -14.21 2.21 -10.95
N TYR A 330 -13.45 1.35 -10.29
CA TYR A 330 -13.23 1.46 -8.85
C TYR A 330 -12.46 2.73 -8.48
N ALA A 331 -11.41 3.09 -9.22
CA ALA A 331 -10.68 4.34 -8.96
C ALA A 331 -11.60 5.56 -9.09
N ARG A 332 -12.54 5.55 -10.05
CA ARG A 332 -13.54 6.61 -10.22
C ARG A 332 -14.56 6.62 -9.09
N TYR A 333 -15.28 5.52 -8.90
CA TYR A 333 -16.52 5.50 -8.10
C TYR A 333 -16.36 4.91 -6.70
N GLY A 334 -15.21 4.31 -6.38
CA GLY A 334 -14.95 3.67 -5.08
C GLY A 334 -15.95 2.55 -4.79
N ASP A 335 -16.46 2.53 -3.56
CA ASP A 335 -17.35 1.48 -3.07
C ASP A 335 -18.82 1.64 -3.52
N LEU A 336 -19.08 2.36 -4.63
CA LEU A 336 -20.42 2.54 -5.19
C LEU A 336 -21.16 1.22 -5.38
N PHE A 337 -20.47 0.17 -5.84
CA PHE A 337 -21.05 -1.17 -5.96
C PHE A 337 -21.59 -1.68 -4.62
N ALA A 338 -20.82 -1.56 -3.54
CA ALA A 338 -21.24 -2.00 -2.22
C ALA A 338 -22.45 -1.20 -1.71
N TRP A 339 -22.46 0.12 -1.93
CA TRP A 339 -23.62 0.97 -1.59
C TRP A 339 -24.89 0.58 -2.36
N LEU A 340 -24.77 0.23 -3.65
CA LEU A 340 -25.90 -0.29 -4.42
C LEU A 340 -26.40 -1.62 -3.86
N CYS A 341 -25.51 -2.54 -3.47
CA CYS A 341 -25.90 -3.79 -2.82
C CYS A 341 -26.66 -3.54 -1.51
N VAL A 342 -26.23 -2.58 -0.70
CA VAL A 342 -26.94 -2.18 0.54
C VAL A 342 -28.33 -1.64 0.20
N ALA A 343 -28.45 -0.72 -0.75
CA ALA A 343 -29.72 -0.14 -1.16
C ALA A 343 -30.72 -1.20 -1.66
N VAL A 344 -30.27 -2.13 -2.51
CA VAL A 344 -31.08 -3.25 -3.01
C VAL A 344 -31.53 -4.15 -1.86
N SER A 345 -30.62 -4.48 -0.93
CA SER A 345 -30.94 -5.34 0.22
C SER A 345 -32.00 -4.71 1.13
N LEU A 346 -31.87 -3.41 1.44
CA LEU A 346 -32.87 -2.67 2.22
C LEU A 346 -34.22 -2.59 1.49
N GLY A 347 -34.21 -2.39 0.17
CA GLY A 347 -35.42 -2.38 -0.66
C GLY A 347 -36.16 -3.72 -0.61
N LEU A 348 -35.44 -4.84 -0.74
CA LEU A 348 -36.01 -6.18 -0.65
C LEU A 348 -36.59 -6.48 0.74
N LEU A 349 -35.90 -6.08 1.81
CA LEU A 349 -36.40 -6.22 3.18
C LEU A 349 -37.68 -5.41 3.43
N ALA A 350 -37.72 -4.17 2.95
CA ALA A 350 -38.90 -3.31 3.06
C ALA A 350 -40.09 -3.89 2.28
N TRP A 351 -39.85 -4.39 1.06
CA TRP A 351 -40.87 -5.04 0.24
C TRP A 351 -41.42 -6.31 0.90
N GLY A 352 -40.53 -7.15 1.45
CA GLY A 352 -40.92 -8.36 2.18
C GLY A 352 -41.80 -8.07 3.41
N LYS A 353 -41.46 -7.04 4.19
CA LYS A 353 -42.27 -6.58 5.34
C LYS A 353 -43.65 -6.07 4.91
N ARG A 354 -43.74 -5.31 3.81
CA ARG A 354 -45.01 -4.81 3.28
C ARG A 354 -45.92 -5.96 2.81
N ARG A 355 -45.35 -7.00 2.20
CA ARG A 355 -46.11 -8.18 1.76
C ARG A 355 -46.68 -8.97 2.94
N LYS A 356 -45.89 -9.17 4.01
CA LYS A 356 -46.34 -9.81 5.26
C LYS A 356 -47.38 -9.01 6.06
N ARG A 357 -47.51 -7.70 5.82
CA ARG A 357 -48.57 -6.87 6.44
C ARG A 357 -49.87 -6.87 5.62
N ARG A 358 -49.80 -7.28 4.35
CA ARG A 358 -50.94 -7.32 3.41
C ARG A 358 -51.53 -8.72 3.26
N ALA A 359 -50.74 -9.76 3.55
CA ALA A 359 -51.20 -11.13 3.79
C ALA A 359 -51.46 -11.30 5.28
#